data_AF-A0A0Q9L1H3-F1
#
_entry.id   AF-A0A0Q9L1H3-F1
#
_cell.length_a   1.000
_cell.length_b   1.000
_cell.length_c   1.000
_cell.angle_alpha   90.00
_cell.angle_beta   90.00
_cell.angle_gamma   90.00
#
_symmetry.space_group_name_H-M   'P 1'
#
loop_
_entity.id
_entity.type
_entity.pdbx_description
1 polymer ?
#
loop_
_entity_poly.entity_id
_entity_poly.type
_entity_poly.pdbx_seq_one_letter_code
_entity_poly.pdbx_strand_id
1 'polypeptide(L)' 'MADDEAQPETGAAQRIEVLGDATPEQVAALVAVLSAASGGAAEAAPARQPSAWSAPAGLLRRSMTPGPGGWQHSLRP' A
#
# COMPACT_ATOMS: atom_id res chain seq x y z
N MET A 1 -1.05 -9.70 -38.60
CA MET A 1 -0.08 -8.97 -37.77
C MET A 1 -0.78 -8.81 -36.44
N ALA A 2 -0.45 -9.72 -35.51
CA ALA A 2 -1.06 -9.78 -34.19
C ALA A 2 -0.25 -8.85 -33.29
N ASP A 3 -0.88 -7.79 -32.82
CA ASP A 3 -0.38 -7.07 -31.67
C ASP A 3 -0.97 -7.75 -30.43
N ASP A 4 -0.08 -8.47 -29.76
CA ASP A 4 -0.22 -9.05 -28.44
C ASP A 4 -0.46 -7.89 -27.46
N GLU A 5 -1.73 -7.66 -27.09
CA GLU A 5 -2.04 -6.79 -25.96
C GLU A 5 -1.56 -7.49 -24.68
N ALA A 6 -0.31 -7.23 -24.32
CA ALA A 6 0.27 -7.56 -23.04
C ALA A 6 -0.53 -6.86 -21.94
N GLN A 7 -1.59 -7.54 -21.49
CA GLN A 7 -2.28 -7.23 -20.26
C GLN A 7 -1.22 -7.25 -19.15
N PRO A 8 -1.07 -6.20 -18.33
CA PRO A 8 -0.22 -6.31 -17.16
C PRO A 8 -0.86 -7.36 -16.25
N GLU A 9 -0.28 -8.56 -16.29
CA GLU A 9 -0.44 -9.65 -15.34
C GLU A 9 -0.11 -9.06 -13.96
N THR A 10 -1.09 -8.36 -13.37
CA THR A 10 -0.97 -7.79 -12.04
C THR A 10 -1.00 -8.99 -11.12
N GLY A 11 0.19 -9.53 -10.83
CA GLY A 11 0.38 -10.71 -10.00
C GLY A 11 -0.55 -10.58 -8.80
N ALA A 12 -1.48 -11.53 -8.67
CA ALA A 12 -2.59 -11.47 -7.74
C ALA A 12 -2.05 -11.29 -6.32
N ALA A 13 -1.90 -10.04 -5.89
CA ALA A 13 -1.43 -9.69 -4.57
C ALA A 13 -2.50 -10.22 -3.61
N GLN A 14 -2.11 -11.18 -2.78
CA GLN A 14 -3.01 -11.83 -1.83
C GLN A 14 -3.56 -10.75 -0.89
N ARG A 15 -4.85 -10.46 -1.01
CA ARG A 15 -5.56 -9.50 -0.17
C ARG A 15 -6.14 -10.23 1.02
N ILE A 16 -5.77 -9.80 2.21
CA ILE A 16 -6.39 -10.26 3.46
C ILE A 16 -7.47 -9.24 3.83
N GLU A 17 -8.70 -9.72 4.00
CA GLU A 17 -9.84 -8.92 4.43
C GLU A 17 -10.36 -9.46 5.76
N VAL A 18 -10.58 -8.55 6.71
CA VAL A 18 -11.20 -8.87 8.00
C VAL A 18 -12.64 -8.36 7.96
N LEU A 19 -13.60 -9.28 7.94
CA LEU A 19 -15.03 -8.97 7.91
C LEU A 19 -15.59 -8.98 9.33
N GLY A 20 -16.27 -7.91 9.73
CA GLY A 20 -16.87 -7.77 11.06
C GLY A 20 -15.90 -7.28 12.13
N ASP A 21 -16.30 -7.39 13.39
CA ASP A 21 -15.48 -7.01 14.54
C ASP A 21 -14.59 -8.19 14.96
N ALA A 22 -13.28 -8.05 14.76
CA ALA A 22 -12.32 -9.07 15.14
C ALA A 22 -11.99 -8.95 16.62
N THR A 23 -11.97 -10.08 17.34
CA THR A 23 -11.56 -10.06 18.74
C THR A 23 -10.06 -9.74 18.85
N PRO A 24 -9.59 -9.19 19.99
CA PRO A 24 -8.17 -8.90 20.19
C PRO A 24 -7.26 -10.12 19.95
N GLU A 25 -7.72 -11.31 20.31
CA GLU A 25 -6.98 -12.58 20.13
C GLU A 25 -6.85 -12.94 18.65
N GLN A 26 -7.90 -12.70 17.86
CA GLN A 26 -7.89 -12.94 16.42
C GLN A 26 -6.93 -11.99 15.70
N VAL A 27 -6.91 -10.72 16.12
CA VAL A 27 -5.93 -9.74 15.63
C VAL A 27 -4.50 -10.19 15.97
N ALA A 28 -4.27 -10.64 17.20
CA ALA A 28 -2.96 -11.13 17.62
C ALA A 28 -2.49 -12.35 16.80
N ALA A 29 -3.39 -13.30 16.52
CA ALA A 29 -3.10 -14.46 15.69
C ALA A 29 -2.72 -14.04 14.25
N LEU A 30 -3.44 -13.09 13.67
CA LEU A 30 -3.14 -12.56 12.33
C LEU A 30 -1.74 -11.92 12.29
N VAL A 31 -1.42 -11.07 13.29
CA VAL A 31 -0.10 -10.42 13.40
C VAL A 31 1.01 -11.45 13.54
N ALA A 32 0.82 -12.50 14.36
CA ALA A 32 1.82 -13.55 14.55
C ALA A 32 2.13 -14.29 13.23
N VAL A 33 1.09 -14.66 12.48
CA VAL A 33 1.24 -15.33 11.17
C VAL A 33 1.95 -14.44 10.16
N LEU A 34 1.54 -13.17 10.05
CA LEU A 34 2.17 -12.22 9.12
C LEU A 34 3.63 -11.89 9.50
N SER A 35 3.93 -11.82 10.79
CA SER A 35 5.29 -11.60 11.27
C SER A 35 6.19 -12.79 10.96
N ALA A 36 5.69 -14.01 11.14
CA ALA A 36 6.41 -15.22 10.77
C ALA A 36 6.61 -15.32 9.24
N ALA A 37 5.60 -14.96 8.44
CA ALA A 37 5.67 -15.01 6.98
C ALA A 37 6.60 -13.94 6.37
N SER A 38 6.75 -12.78 7.03
CA SER A 38 7.62 -11.70 6.55
C SER A 38 9.11 -11.88 6.89
N GLY A 39 9.46 -12.87 7.71
CA GLY A 39 10.84 -13.19 8.10
C GLY A 39 11.68 -13.96 7.08
N GLY A 40 11.33 -13.93 5.78
CA GLY A 40 12.09 -14.59 4.72
C GLY A 40 13.33 -13.80 4.30
N ALA A 41 14.45 -14.51 4.07
CA ALA A 41 15.74 -13.94 3.66
C ALA A 41 15.61 -12.89 2.56
N ALA A 42 16.37 -11.81 2.69
CA ALA A 42 16.41 -10.70 1.76
C ALA A 42 16.96 -11.16 0.39
N GLU A 43 16.08 -11.72 -0.44
CA GLU A 43 16.22 -11.62 -1.89
C GLU A 43 16.33 -10.12 -2.21
N ALA A 44 17.21 -9.76 -3.14
CA ALA A 44 17.42 -8.36 -3.52
C ALA A 44 16.10 -7.76 -4.03
N ALA A 45 15.36 -7.12 -3.11
CA ALA A 45 14.09 -6.53 -3.41
C ALA A 45 14.31 -5.43 -4.45
N PRO A 46 13.44 -5.32 -5.48
CA PRO A 46 13.49 -4.20 -6.40
C PRO A 46 13.45 -2.89 -5.60
N ALA A 47 14.16 -1.87 -6.08
CA ALA A 47 14.22 -0.56 -5.42
C ALA A 47 12.81 -0.10 -5.05
N ARG A 48 12.52 -0.11 -3.74
CA ARG A 48 11.19 0.21 -3.23
C ARG A 48 10.92 1.67 -3.55
N GLN A 49 9.84 1.94 -4.27
CA GLN A 49 9.36 3.31 -4.44
C GLN A 49 9.21 3.93 -3.05
N PRO A 50 9.83 5.10 -2.77
CA PRO A 50 9.74 5.73 -1.47
C PRO A 50 8.28 6.02 -1.16
N SER A 51 7.86 5.73 0.06
CA SER A 51 6.48 5.98 0.49
C SER A 51 6.20 7.47 0.41
N ALA A 52 5.10 7.87 -0.23
CA ALA A 52 4.69 9.27 -0.28
C ALA A 52 4.43 9.84 1.14
N TRP A 53 4.06 8.99 2.11
CA TRP A 53 3.99 9.36 3.54
C TRP A 53 5.33 9.75 4.16
N SER A 54 6.43 9.20 3.65
CA SER A 54 7.80 9.52 4.10
C SER A 54 8.43 10.69 3.34
N ALA A 55 7.71 11.29 2.40
CA ALA A 55 8.26 12.35 1.56
C ALA A 55 8.53 13.62 2.41
N PRO A 56 9.73 14.22 2.34
CA PRO A 56 10.06 15.45 3.06
C PRO A 56 9.12 16.62 2.75
N ALA A 57 8.49 16.63 1.58
CA ALA A 57 7.51 17.62 1.18
C ALA A 57 6.24 17.63 2.07
N GLY A 58 5.99 16.58 2.85
CA GLY A 58 4.93 16.54 3.88
C GLY A 58 5.32 17.24 5.18
N LEU A 59 6.61 17.47 5.43
CA LEU A 59 7.12 18.17 6.62
C LEU A 59 6.90 19.69 6.53
N LEU A 60 6.62 20.19 5.32
CA LEU A 60 6.39 21.60 5.04
C LEU A 60 4.89 21.85 4.82
N ARG A 61 4.35 22.94 5.38
CA ARG A 61 3.00 23.39 5.04
C ARG A 61 2.96 23.77 3.56
N ARG A 62 2.05 23.16 2.81
CA ARG A 62 1.67 23.62 1.46
C ARG A 62 0.45 24.54 1.53
N SER A 63 0.43 25.57 0.68
CA SER A 63 -0.78 26.33 0.42
C SER A 63 -1.78 25.43 -0.32
N MET A 64 -3.02 25.40 0.18
CA MET A 64 -4.13 24.74 -0.50
C MET A 64 -5.06 25.81 -1.04
N THR A 65 -5.30 25.80 -2.34
CA THR A 65 -6.25 26.71 -2.99
C THR A 65 -7.64 26.06 -3.00
N PRO A 66 -8.69 26.75 -2.50
CA PRO A 66 -10.05 26.27 -2.63
C PRO A 66 -10.45 26.15 -4.10
N GLY A 67 -11.06 25.03 -4.49
CA GLY A 67 -11.53 24.83 -5.85
C GLY A 67 -11.89 23.38 -6.16
N PRO A 68 -12.49 23.12 -7.34
CA PRO A 68 -12.77 21.76 -7.80
C PRO A 68 -11.50 20.91 -7.77
N GLY A 69 -11.56 19.74 -7.12
CA GLY A 69 -10.41 18.84 -6.96
C GLY A 69 -9.49 19.14 -5.77
N GLY A 70 -9.72 20.20 -5.00
CA GLY A 70 -8.89 20.56 -3.83
C GLY A 70 -8.79 19.46 -2.76
N TRP A 71 -9.83 18.64 -2.62
CA TRP A 71 -9.88 17.52 -1.67
C TRP A 71 -9.33 16.20 -2.22
N GLN A 72 -9.02 16.10 -3.52
CA GLN A 72 -8.51 14.86 -4.11
C GLN A 72 -7.15 14.46 -3.52
N HIS A 73 -6.40 15.45 -3.04
CA HIS A 73 -5.12 15.26 -2.36
C HIS A 73 -5.26 14.84 -0.90
N SER A 74 -6.48 14.82 -0.33
CA SER A 74 -6.72 14.30 1.02
C SER A 74 -6.79 12.76 1.05
N LEU A 75 -7.05 12.12 -0.08
CA LEU A 75 -7.21 10.66 -0.21
C LEU A 75 -5.99 9.97 -0.83
N ARG A 76 -4.96 10.74 -1.19
CA ARG A 76 -3.70 10.25 -1.76
C ARG A 76 -2.55 10.76 -0.90
N PRO A 77 -1.56 9.92 -0.54
CA PRO A 77 -0.35 10.38 0.14
C PRO A 77 0.56 11.21 -0.78
#